data_AF-A0A3D1M7L3-F1
#
_entry.id   AF-A0A3D1M7L3-F1
#
_cell.length_a   1.000
_cell.length_b   1.000
_cell.length_c   1.000
_cell.angle_alpha   90.00
_cell.angle_beta   90.00
_cell.angle_gamma   90.00
#
_symmetry.space_group_name_H-M   'P 1'
#
loop_
_entity.id
_entity.type
_entity.pdbx_description
1 polymer ?
#
loop_
_entity_poly.entity_id
_entity_poly.type
_entity_poly.pdbx_seq_one_letter_code
_entity_poly.pdbx_strand_id
1 'polypeptide(L)' 'LMYDMKVTVAYIPKDRVIGISKIARIADMVSKRLQLQERIGTDIADIVQMVTG' A
#
# COMPACT_ATOMS: atom_id res chain seq x y z
N LEU A 1 -1.66 17.81 -13.30
CA LEU A 1 -1.17 17.96 -11.91
C LEU A 1 -0.36 16.71 -11.58
N MET A 2 0.93 16.85 -11.30
CA MET A 2 1.76 15.73 -10.83
C MET A 2 1.74 15.79 -9.31
N TYR A 3 1.09 14.82 -8.68
CA TYR A 3 0.94 14.75 -7.23
C TYR A 3 2.15 13.99 -6.65
N ASP A 4 2.95 14.65 -5.81
CA ASP A 4 4.05 14.02 -5.08
C ASP A 4 3.51 13.41 -3.79
N MET A 5 3.62 12.09 -3.64
CA MET A 5 3.08 11.36 -2.48
C MET A 5 4.21 10.61 -1.77
N LYS A 6 4.30 10.81 -0.45
CA LYS A 6 5.13 9.97 0.43
C LYS A 6 4.24 9.02 1.21
N VAL A 7 4.60 7.74 1.22
CA VAL A 7 3.86 6.68 1.92
C VAL A 7 4.79 6.03 2.93
N THR A 8 4.32 5.90 4.17
CA THR A 8 4.97 5.09 5.20
C THR A 8 4.03 3.94 5.54
N VAL A 9 4.53 2.71 5.45
CA VAL A 9 3.75 1.50 5.73
C VAL A 9 4.32 0.80 6.95
N ALA A 10 3.46 0.54 7.93
CA ALA A 10 3.76 -0.29 9.08
C ALA A 10 2.67 -1.37 9.19
N TYR A 11 3.08 -2.60 9.51
CA TYR A 11 2.16 -3.72 9.71
C TYR A 11 2.77 -4.72 10.69
N ILE A 12 1.91 -5.48 11.37
CA ILE A 12 2.32 -6.60 12.22
C ILE A 12 1.95 -7.87 11.45
N PRO A 13 2.92 -8.68 11.01
CA PRO A 13 2.64 -9.92 10.29
C PRO A 13 1.95 -10.92 11.23
N LYS A 14 0.89 -11.58 10.75
CA LYS A 14 0.25 -12.68 11.45
C LYS A 14 0.77 -14.02 10.94
N ASP A 15 0.53 -14.31 9.67
CA ASP A 15 0.84 -15.61 9.06
C ASP A 15 2.10 -15.54 8.19
N ARG A 16 2.35 -14.39 7.55
CA ARG A 16 3.50 -14.22 6.66
C ARG A 16 4.07 -12.82 6.62
N VAL A 17 5.39 -12.77 6.42
CA VAL A 17 6.14 -11.54 6.17
C VAL A 17 6.27 -11.33 4.66
N ILE A 18 5.98 -10.11 4.19
CA ILE A 18 6.22 -9.73 2.80
C ILE A 18 7.56 -9.00 2.67
N GLY A 19 8.24 -9.20 1.53
CA GLY A 19 9.49 -8.50 1.25
C GLY A 19 9.26 -6.99 1.04
N ILE A 20 10.25 -6.18 1.41
CA ILE A 20 10.20 -4.71 1.35
C ILE A 20 9.83 -4.21 -0.05
N SER A 21 10.40 -4.80 -1.11
CA SER A 21 10.09 -4.43 -2.50
C SER A 21 8.62 -4.62 -2.88
N LYS A 22 7.90 -5.51 -2.17
CA LYS A 22 6.48 -5.76 -2.44
C LYS A 22 5.58 -4.64 -1.89
N ILE A 23 5.98 -4.01 -0.79
CA ILE A 23 5.30 -2.83 -0.23
C ILE A 23 5.35 -1.68 -1.24
N ALA A 24 6.53 -1.40 -1.81
CA ALA A 24 6.67 -0.36 -2.84
C ALA A 24 5.82 -0.64 -4.09
N ARG A 25 5.71 -1.91 -4.50
CA ARG A 25 4.87 -2.31 -5.63
C ARG A 25 3.37 -2.16 -5.35
N ILE A 26 2.94 -2.42 -4.11
CA ILE A 26 1.54 -2.21 -3.71
C ILE A 26 1.20 -0.71 -3.78
N ALA A 27 2.06 0.15 -3.25
CA ALA A 27 1.87 1.60 -3.32
C ALA A 27 1.81 2.09 -4.78
N ASP A 28 2.75 1.68 -5.63
CA ASP A 28 2.78 2.03 -7.06
C ASP A 28 1.52 1.54 -7.82
N MET A 29 1.05 0.33 -7.51
CA MET A 29 -0.18 -0.20 -8.11
C MET A 29 -1.42 0.62 -7.74
N VAL A 30 -1.55 1.04 -6.47
CA VAL A 30 -2.66 1.88 -6.02
C VAL A 30 -2.58 3.27 -6.66
N SER A 31 -1.38 3.84 -6.82
CA SER A 31 -1.17 5.16 -7.45
C SER A 31 -1.44 5.19 -8.96
N LYS A 32 -1.40 4.05 -9.66
CA LYS A 32 -1.56 3.96 -11.13
C LYS A 32 -3.02 3.95 -11.62
N ARG A 33 -4.00 4.01 -10.72
CA ARG A 33 -5.43 4.08 -11.05
C ARG A 33 -6.02 5.43 -10.66
N LEU A 34 -7.23 5.75 -11.12
CA LEU A 34 -7.98 6.90 -10.62
C LEU A 34 -8.23 6.71 -9.12
N GLN A 35 -7.71 7.62 -8.31
CA GLN A 35 -7.80 7.55 -6.86
C GLN A 35 -8.28 8.85 -6.28
N LEU A 36 -9.07 8.74 -5.21
CA LEU A 36 -9.29 9.81 -4.26
C LEU A 36 -8.15 9.72 -3.24
N GLN A 37 -7.47 10.84 -2.98
CA GLN A 37 -6.35 10.88 -2.04
C GLN A 37 -6.71 10.30 -0.66
N GLU A 38 -7.96 10.49 -0.23
CA GLU A 38 -8.52 9.98 1.02
C GLU A 38 -8.56 8.45 1.11
N ARG A 39 -8.65 7.74 -0.02
CA ARG A 39 -8.78 6.28 -0.07
C ARG A 39 -7.47 5.53 -0.28
N ILE A 40 -6.43 6.22 -0.78
CA ILE A 40 -5.14 5.57 -1.11
C ILE A 40 -4.55 4.84 0.11
N GLY A 41 -4.60 5.47 1.29
CA GLY A 41 -4.08 4.87 2.51
C GLY A 41 -4.82 3.59 2.91
N THR A 42 -6.15 3.63 2.86
CA THR A 42 -7.01 2.47 3.15
C THR A 42 -6.79 1.35 2.16
N ASP A 43 -6.74 1.66 0.87
CA ASP A 43 -6.52 0.67 -0.19
C ASP A 43 -5.17 -0.04 -0.01
N ILE A 44 -4.11 0.69 0.33
CA ILE A 44 -2.80 0.10 0.63
C ILE A 44 -2.88 -0.79 1.88
N ALA A 45 -3.52 -0.31 2.96
CA ALA A 45 -3.66 -1.07 4.20
C ALA A 45 -4.44 -2.38 4.01
N ASP A 46 -5.55 -2.34 3.28
CA ASP A 46 -6.40 -3.50 2.99
C ASP A 46 -5.63 -4.56 2.18
N ILE A 47 -4.86 -4.13 1.17
CA ILE A 47 -4.02 -5.04 0.39
C ILE A 47 -2.93 -5.65 1.26
N VAL A 48 -2.25 -4.85 2.10
CA VAL A 48 -1.21 -5.34 3.01
C VAL A 48 -1.80 -6.39 3.97
N GLN A 49 -2.94 -6.09 4.59
CA GLN A 49 -3.62 -7.04 5.48
C GLN A 49 -3.98 -8.33 4.77
N MET A 50 -4.58 -8.25 3.58
CA MET A 50 -4.95 -9.42 2.77
C MET A 50 -3.76 -10.32 2.44
N VAL A 51 -2.57 -9.75 2.23
CA VAL A 51 -1.36 -10.53 1.89
C VAL A 51 -0.55 -10.97 3.10
N THR A 52 -0.76 -10.44 4.30
CA THR A 52 -0.01 -10.80 5.51
C THR A 52 -0.77 -11.66 6.52
N GLY A 53 -2.11 -11.74 6.38
CA GLY A 53 -3.00 -12.49 7.27
C GLY A 53 -3.56 -11.61 8.38
#